data_AF-A0A3P6G4P8-F1
#
_entry.id   AF-A0A3P6G4P8-F1
#
_cell.length_a   1.000
_cell.length_b   1.000
_cell.length_c   1.000
_cell.angle_alpha   90.00
_cell.angle_beta   90.00
_cell.angle_gamma   90.00
#
_symmetry.space_group_name_H-M   'P 1'
#
loop_
_entity.id
_entity.type
_entity.pdbx_description
1 polymer ?
#
loop_
_entity_poly.entity_id
_entity_poly.type
_entity_poly.pdbx_seq_one_letter_code
_entity_poly.pdbx_strand_id
1 'polypeptide(L)'
;MKHMVLFSTLCLVFITIGVTSISAQNVCMDNGHFRPNDTYDANRRLILSSLPSNVTSQEGLFFNGSIGQEPNRVYATGMCIPGSTPQDCSDCIC
;
A
#
# COMPACT_ATOMS: atom_id res chain seq x y z
N MET A 1 8.76 -13.25 44.65
CA MET A 1 7.52 -12.63 44.11
C MET A 1 7.80 -11.35 43.32
N LYS A 2 8.40 -10.29 43.90
CA LYS A 2 8.69 -9.02 43.20
C LYS A 2 9.51 -9.16 41.90
N HIS A 3 10.56 -10.00 41.90
CA HIS A 3 11.38 -10.28 40.72
C HIS A 3 10.64 -11.01 39.58
N MET A 4 9.73 -11.94 39.91
CA MET A 4 8.90 -12.64 38.91
C MET A 4 7.90 -11.70 38.24
N VAL A 5 7.33 -10.76 39.01
CA VAL A 5 6.41 -9.74 38.48
C VAL A 5 7.17 -8.75 37.60
N LEU A 6 8.39 -8.35 37.98
CA LEU A 6 9.25 -7.48 37.19
C LEU A 6 9.66 -8.14 35.86
N PHE A 7 10.00 -9.43 35.87
CA PHE A 7 10.36 -10.16 34.66
C PHE A 7 9.16 -10.33 33.71
N SER A 8 7.98 -10.64 34.26
CA SER A 8 6.74 -10.77 33.49
C SER A 8 6.29 -9.45 32.85
N THR A 9 6.37 -8.35 33.60
CA THR A 9 6.05 -7.01 33.07
C THR A 9 7.04 -6.55 32.00
N LEU A 10 8.34 -6.83 32.20
CA LEU A 10 9.38 -6.52 31.22
C LEU A 10 9.16 -7.32 29.91
N CYS A 11 8.81 -8.61 30.00
CA CYS A 11 8.45 -9.42 28.82
C CYS A 11 7.24 -8.86 28.06
N LEU A 12 6.17 -8.45 28.75
CA LEU A 12 4.99 -7.86 28.13
C LEU A 12 5.32 -6.56 27.38
N VAL A 13 6.18 -5.71 27.94
CA VAL A 13 6.67 -4.49 27.29
C VAL A 13 7.47 -4.82 26.02
N PHE A 14 8.34 -5.83 26.06
CA PHE A 14 9.09 -6.27 24.88
C PHE A 14 8.19 -6.83 23.77
N ILE A 15 7.09 -7.52 24.12
CA ILE A 15 6.10 -8.00 23.14
C ILE A 15 5.35 -6.84 22.50
N THR A 16 4.99 -5.80 23.26
CA THR A 16 4.31 -4.60 22.69
C THR A 16 5.22 -3.73 21.81
N ILE A 17 6.53 -3.81 21.99
CA ILE A 17 7.54 -3.09 21.18
C ILE A 17 7.99 -3.95 19.98
N GLY A 18 7.52 -5.20 19.88
CA GLY A 18 7.81 -6.14 18.81
C GLY A 18 7.20 -5.73 17.47
N VAL A 19 7.93 -4.89 16.74
CA VAL A 19 7.97 -4.76 15.27
C VAL A 19 6.64 -4.53 14.53
N THR A 20 6.26 -3.27 14.35
CA THR A 20 5.41 -2.84 13.23
C THR A 20 6.27 -2.44 12.02
N SER A 21 7.29 -3.23 11.67
CA SER A 21 8.07 -3.00 10.45
C SER A 21 7.37 -3.68 9.28
N ILE A 22 6.58 -2.92 8.53
CA ILE A 22 6.05 -3.34 7.23
C ILE A 22 7.17 -3.09 6.21
N SER A 23 7.80 -4.17 5.73
CA SER A 23 8.76 -4.09 4.62
C SER A 23 8.01 -4.28 3.31
N ALA A 24 7.92 -3.21 2.51
CA ALA A 24 7.45 -3.32 1.14
C ALA A 24 8.62 -3.78 0.25
N GLN A 25 8.40 -4.86 -0.52
CA GLN A 25 9.34 -5.23 -1.57
C GLN A 25 9.06 -4.39 -2.81
N ASN A 26 9.98 -3.49 -3.15
CA ASN A 26 9.89 -2.71 -4.38
C ASN A 26 10.52 -3.51 -5.52
N VAL A 27 9.71 -4.33 -6.19
CA VAL A 27 10.12 -5.02 -7.42
C VAL A 27 9.77 -4.14 -8.62
N CYS A 28 10.79 -3.56 -9.24
CA CYS A 28 10.66 -2.92 -10.55
C CYS A 28 11.14 -3.92 -11.60
N MET A 29 10.21 -4.41 -12.43
CA MET A 29 10.59 -5.25 -13.57
C MET A 29 11.38 -4.42 -14.59
N ASP A 30 12.49 -4.95 -15.10
CA ASP A 30 13.30 -4.32 -16.14
C ASP A 30 12.66 -4.53 -17.54
N ASN A 31 11.42 -4.07 -17.69
CA ASN A 31 10.62 -4.22 -18.90
C ASN A 31 10.72 -2.97 -19.81
N GLY A 32 11.71 -2.11 -19.57
CA GLY A 32 11.94 -0.85 -20.27
C GLY A 32 11.53 0.40 -19.47
N HIS A 33 11.81 1.56 -20.06
CA HIS A 33 11.54 2.88 -19.47
C HIS A 33 10.52 3.64 -20.31
N PHE A 34 9.59 4.34 -19.65
CA PHE A 34 8.71 5.31 -20.31
C PHE A 34 9.42 6.67 -20.45
N ARG A 35 8.92 7.53 -21.35
CA ARG A 35 9.43 8.90 -21.50
C ARG A 35 8.55 9.84 -20.69
N PRO A 36 9.12 10.79 -19.93
CA PRO A 36 8.32 11.80 -19.27
C PRO A 36 7.39 12.53 -20.25
N ASN A 37 6.14 12.75 -19.84
CA ASN A 37 5.08 13.41 -20.59
C ASN A 37 4.60 12.68 -21.86
N ASP A 38 4.94 11.40 -22.05
CA ASP A 38 4.28 10.58 -23.06
C ASP A 38 2.88 10.12 -22.60
N THR A 39 2.14 9.47 -23.50
CA THR A 39 0.78 8.98 -23.22
C THR A 39 0.76 7.94 -22.10
N TYR A 40 1.78 7.09 -22.01
CA TYR A 40 1.89 6.08 -20.96
C TYR A 40 2.11 6.75 -19.59
N ASP A 41 3.01 7.73 -19.50
CA ASP A 41 3.25 8.53 -18.29
C ASP A 41 1.99 9.27 -17.85
N ALA A 42 1.25 9.87 -18.79
CA ALA A 42 -0.03 10.50 -18.48
C ALA A 42 -1.03 9.50 -17.88
N ASN A 43 -1.21 8.33 -18.50
CA ASN A 43 -2.09 7.27 -17.99
C ASN A 43 -1.62 6.73 -16.63
N ARG A 44 -0.30 6.59 -16.44
CA ARG A 44 0.33 6.16 -15.19
C ARG A 44 0.07 7.17 -14.07
N ARG A 45 0.25 8.47 -14.32
CA ARG A 45 -0.04 9.51 -13.33
C ARG A 45 -1.52 9.52 -12.95
N LEU A 46 -2.42 9.40 -13.93
CA LEU A 46 -3.87 9.37 -13.70
C LEU A 46 -4.31 8.17 -12.84
N ILE A 47 -3.82 6.96 -13.14
CA ILE A 47 -4.22 5.77 -12.38
C ILE A 47 -3.65 5.82 -10.96
N LEU A 48 -2.42 6.31 -10.78
CA LEU A 48 -1.80 6.46 -9.47
C LEU A 48 -2.49 7.55 -8.63
N SER A 49 -2.87 8.69 -9.23
CA SER A 49 -3.57 9.76 -8.50
C SER A 49 -4.98 9.38 -8.06
N SER A 50 -5.64 8.46 -8.78
CA SER A 50 -6.98 7.98 -8.45
C SER A 50 -6.98 6.72 -7.58
N LEU A 51 -5.83 6.07 -7.41
CA LEU A 51 -5.71 4.79 -6.71
C LEU A 51 -6.23 4.84 -5.27
N PRO A 52 -5.88 5.82 -4.42
CA PRO A 52 -6.38 5.88 -3.04
C PRO A 52 -7.91 5.90 -2.99
N SER A 53 -8.55 6.82 -3.74
CA SER A 53 -10.01 6.92 -3.81
C SER A 53 -10.69 5.70 -4.41
N ASN A 54 -10.06 5.07 -5.41
CA ASN A 54 -10.59 3.87 -6.03
C ASN A 54 -10.55 2.68 -5.06
N VAL A 55 -9.52 2.57 -4.22
CA VAL A 55 -9.45 1.54 -3.17
C VAL A 55 -10.48 1.80 -2.07
N THR A 56 -10.54 3.02 -1.53
CA THR A 56 -11.38 3.36 -0.37
C THR A 56 -12.87 3.42 -0.68
N SER A 57 -13.24 3.52 -1.96
CA SER A 57 -14.65 3.47 -2.40
C SER A 57 -15.23 2.05 -2.45
N GLN A 58 -14.40 1.01 -2.34
CA GLN A 58 -14.83 -0.39 -2.37
C GLN A 58 -14.96 -0.94 -0.96
N GLU A 59 -16.03 -1.70 -0.67
CA GLU A 59 -16.27 -2.28 0.66
C GLU A 59 -15.11 -3.17 1.14
N GLY A 60 -14.40 -3.83 0.22
CA GLY A 60 -13.26 -4.68 0.51
C GLY A 60 -11.90 -3.95 0.59
N LEU A 61 -11.87 -2.62 0.43
CA LEU A 61 -10.64 -1.83 0.32
C LEU A 61 -9.63 -2.42 -0.67
N PHE A 62 -10.14 -2.82 -1.83
CA PHE A 62 -9.39 -3.47 -2.90
C PHE A 62 -9.81 -2.89 -4.25
N PHE A 63 -8.84 -2.59 -5.09
CA PHE A 63 -9.06 -2.14 -6.47
C PHE A 63 -8.12 -2.89 -7.41
N ASN A 64 -8.64 -3.27 -8.59
CA ASN A 64 -7.87 -3.75 -9.72
C ASN A 64 -8.47 -3.15 -10.99
N GLY A 65 -7.67 -2.42 -11.77
CA GLY A 65 -8.17 -1.74 -12.96
C GLY A 65 -7.07 -1.31 -13.91
N SER A 66 -7.48 -0.61 -14.96
CA SER A 66 -6.56 -0.07 -15.96
C SER A 66 -7.03 1.26 -16.54
N ILE A 67 -6.08 2.05 -17.05
CA ILE A 67 -6.32 3.29 -17.79
C ILE A 67 -5.56 3.23 -19.12
N GLY A 68 -6.21 3.69 -20.19
CA GLY A 68 -5.62 3.77 -21.52
C GLY A 68 -5.90 2.57 -22.42
N GLN A 69 -5.36 2.63 -23.64
CA GLN A 69 -5.45 1.58 -24.66
C GLN A 69 -4.04 1.23 -25.13
N GLU A 70 -3.88 0.04 -25.71
CA GLU A 70 -2.60 -0.40 -26.26
C GLU A 70 -2.05 0.60 -27.30
N PRO A 71 -0.74 0.91 -27.28
CA PRO A 71 0.31 0.32 -26.44
C PRO A 71 0.52 1.02 -25.08
N ASN A 72 -0.33 1.99 -24.71
CA ASN A 72 -0.13 2.88 -23.56
C ASN A 72 -1.01 2.53 -22.35
N ARG A 73 -1.53 1.30 -22.27
CA ARG A 73 -2.41 0.89 -21.17
C ARG A 73 -1.57 0.66 -19.91
N VAL A 74 -2.08 1.14 -18.78
CA VAL A 74 -1.48 0.94 -17.45
C VAL A 74 -2.46 0.16 -16.59
N TYR A 75 -1.97 -0.90 -15.95
CA TYR A 75 -2.72 -1.66 -14.94
C TYR A 75 -2.25 -1.26 -13.54
N ALA A 76 -3.17 -1.21 -12.59
CA ALA A 76 -2.84 -0.98 -11.18
C ALA A 76 -3.76 -1.78 -10.26
N THR A 77 -3.19 -2.24 -9.16
CA THR A 77 -3.89 -2.91 -8.08
C THR A 77 -3.51 -2.24 -6.77
N GLY A 78 -4.49 -1.99 -5.91
CA GLY A 78 -4.29 -1.44 -4.57
C GLY A 78 -5.14 -2.23 -3.57
N MET A 79 -4.61 -2.45 -2.37
CA MET A 79 -5.30 -3.18 -1.31
C MET A 79 -4.86 -2.68 0.06
N CYS A 80 -5.82 -2.55 0.97
CA CYS A 80 -5.54 -2.24 2.37
C CYS A 80 -5.79 -3.44 3.27
N ILE A 81 -5.25 -3.37 4.50
CA ILE A 81 -5.46 -4.40 5.50
C ILE A 81 -6.96 -4.46 5.87
N PRO A 82 -7.58 -5.65 5.98
CA PRO A 82 -8.96 -5.76 6.41
C PRO A 82 -9.19 -5.08 7.77
N GLY A 83 -10.23 -4.25 7.86
CA GLY A 83 -10.57 -3.49 9.06
C GLY A 83 -9.88 -2.12 9.19
N SER A 84 -9.02 -1.72 8.25
CA SER A 84 -8.54 -0.34 8.14
C SER A 84 -9.70 0.63 7.95
N THR A 85 -9.60 1.83 8.52
CA THR A 85 -10.53 2.91 8.16
C THR A 85 -10.24 3.39 6.73
N PRO A 86 -11.22 4.00 6.03
CA PRO A 86 -10.98 4.59 4.71
C PRO A 86 -9.85 5.63 4.73
N GLN A 87 -9.68 6.37 5.83
CA GLN A 87 -8.60 7.36 5.97
C GLN A 87 -7.24 6.67 6.08
N ASP A 88 -7.08 5.71 7.00
CA ASP A 88 -5.81 4.97 7.14
C ASP A 88 -5.43 4.24 5.85
N CYS A 89 -6.44 3.73 5.13
CA CYS A 89 -6.25 3.10 3.83
C CYS A 89 -5.79 4.10 2.78
N SER A 90 -6.44 5.26 2.69
CA SER A 90 -6.03 6.33 1.78
C SER A 90 -4.58 6.76 2.04
N ASP A 91 -4.23 7.00 3.30
CA ASP A 91 -2.90 7.46 3.72
C ASP A 91 -1.81 6.40 3.47
N CYS A 92 -2.15 5.11 3.53
CA CYS A 92 -1.22 4.02 3.22
C CYS A 92 -0.97 3.85 1.70
N ILE A 93 -1.95 4.15 0.86
CA ILE A 93 -1.85 4.00 -0.60
C ILE A 93 -1.16 5.23 -1.24
N CYS A 94 -1.25 6.41 -0.60
CA CYS A 94 -0.60 7.65 -1.03
C CYS A 94 0.92 7.62 -0.81
#